data_AF-A0A182G530-F1
#
_entry.id   AF-A0A182G530-F1
#
_cell.length_a   1.000
_cell.length_b   1.000
_cell.length_c   1.000
_cell.angle_alpha   90.00
_cell.angle_beta   90.00
_cell.angle_gamma   90.00
#
_symmetry.space_group_name_H-M   'P 1'
#
loop_
_entity.id
_entity.type
_entity.pdbx_description
1 polymer ?
#
loop_
_entity_poly.entity_id
_entity_poly.type
_entity_poly.pdbx_seq_one_letter_code
_entity_poly.pdbx_strand_id
1 'polypeptide(L)'
;MSTRGARDDQPDESQLSVLLECCICFQGLRKCLICVECSHPFCQECIDRWLRKESTCPYCRAHVEKNRLVRFYLMDQLHEAIGRMLAEQNRNRCEVHGSQQLLLVCLRCEQCVCVDCWYSDGHVEHKDEVVPMEIAYSHYYRETMKADQSAQLKDGKKGVQDKIKILYEEKQDAHTMNQILELWKTLEKLQIDEKDSATS
;
A
#
# COMPACT_ATOMS: atom_id res chain seq x y z
N MET A 1 -8.53 25.98 40.00
CA MET A 1 -9.35 24.85 39.54
C MET A 1 -8.60 24.20 38.40
N SER A 2 -7.71 23.24 38.70
CA SER A 2 -6.91 22.54 37.68
C SER A 2 -7.77 21.49 37.01
N THR A 3 -8.00 21.65 35.70
CA THR A 3 -8.64 20.63 34.87
C THR A 3 -7.69 19.44 34.74
N ARG A 4 -8.16 18.28 35.21
CA ARG A 4 -7.49 17.00 35.06
C ARG A 4 -7.35 16.71 33.57
N GLY A 5 -6.11 16.56 33.10
CA GLY A 5 -5.80 16.10 31.75
C GLY A 5 -6.42 14.73 31.52
N ALA A 6 -7.20 14.62 30.45
CA ALA A 6 -7.60 13.35 29.88
C ALA A 6 -6.32 12.62 29.45
N ARG A 7 -6.10 11.42 29.99
CA ARG A 7 -5.06 10.53 29.49
C ARG A 7 -5.55 10.02 28.15
N ASP A 8 -4.83 10.35 27.08
CA ASP A 8 -4.95 9.68 25.79
C ASP A 8 -4.64 8.19 25.99
N ASP A 9 -5.68 7.37 26.10
CA ASP A 9 -5.62 5.92 25.89
C ASP A 9 -5.54 5.68 24.38
N GLN A 10 -4.41 6.04 23.76
CA GLN A 10 -4.09 5.50 22.44
C GLN A 10 -3.65 4.05 22.63
N PRO A 11 -4.27 3.07 21.95
CA PRO A 11 -3.78 1.70 21.98
C PRO A 11 -2.36 1.69 21.41
N ASP A 12 -1.41 1.37 22.27
CA ASP A 12 0.01 1.27 21.96
C ASP A 12 0.23 0.20 20.89
N GLU A 13 0.55 0.64 19.66
CA GLU A 13 0.80 -0.23 18.50
C GLU A 13 1.87 -1.30 18.78
N SER A 14 2.74 -1.07 19.78
CA SER A 14 3.78 -2.01 20.17
C SER A 14 3.26 -3.29 20.84
N GLN A 15 2.01 -3.32 21.32
CA GLN A 15 1.47 -4.48 22.04
C GLN A 15 1.03 -5.62 21.11
N LEU A 16 0.68 -5.32 19.86
CA LEU A 16 0.29 -6.34 18.89
C LEU A 16 1.49 -7.06 18.27
N SER A 17 2.64 -6.38 18.13
CA SER A 17 3.85 -6.97 17.55
C SER A 17 4.42 -8.08 18.43
N VAL A 18 4.44 -7.88 19.75
CA VAL A 18 4.96 -8.86 20.72
C VAL A 18 4.18 -10.19 20.69
N LEU A 19 2.89 -10.17 20.37
CA LEU A 19 2.04 -11.36 20.30
C LEU A 19 2.30 -12.22 19.04
N LEU A 20 2.94 -11.65 18.02
CA LEU A 20 3.14 -12.29 16.70
C LEU A 20 4.61 -12.56 16.38
N GLU A 21 5.50 -12.37 17.35
CA GLU A 21 6.95 -12.54 17.20
C GLU A 21 7.44 -13.88 17.76
N CYS A 22 8.41 -14.47 17.07
CA CYS A 22 9.12 -15.64 17.56
C CYS A 22 10.21 -15.23 18.55
N CYS A 23 10.17 -15.72 19.78
CA CYS A 23 11.16 -15.36 20.80
C CYS A 23 12.59 -15.88 20.54
N ILE A 24 12.79 -16.69 19.49
CA ILE A 24 14.13 -17.17 19.09
C ILE A 24 14.78 -16.21 18.09
N CYS A 25 14.04 -15.79 17.07
CA CYS A 25 14.58 -14.97 15.98
C CYS A 25 14.12 -13.51 16.03
N PHE A 26 13.20 -13.16 16.92
CA PHE A 26 12.64 -11.80 17.08
C PHE A 26 12.06 -11.24 15.79
N GLN A 27 11.44 -12.11 14.98
CA GLN A 27 10.74 -11.77 13.75
C GLN A 27 9.34 -12.38 13.79
N GLY A 28 8.45 -11.94 12.89
CA GLY A 28 7.12 -12.52 12.72
C GLY A 28 7.13 -14.05 12.53
N LEU A 29 6.17 -14.74 13.14
CA LEU A 29 6.03 -16.19 13.15
C LEU A 29 5.81 -16.80 11.74
N ARG A 30 6.81 -17.48 11.17
CA ARG A 30 6.69 -18.16 9.87
C ARG A 30 6.40 -19.64 10.03
N LYS A 31 5.36 -20.16 9.35
CA LYS A 31 4.90 -21.56 9.49
C LYS A 31 4.75 -21.88 10.98
N CYS A 32 3.91 -21.11 11.65
CA CYS A 32 3.82 -21.10 13.11
C CYS A 32 3.50 -22.50 13.67
N LEU A 33 4.33 -22.96 14.61
CA LEU A 33 4.08 -24.13 15.43
C LEU A 33 3.83 -23.71 16.87
N ILE A 34 2.80 -24.30 17.48
CA ILE A 34 2.43 -24.08 18.88
C ILE A 34 2.75 -25.34 19.68
N CYS A 35 3.39 -25.16 20.83
CA CYS A 35 3.55 -26.23 21.81
C CYS A 35 2.23 -26.47 22.55
N VAL A 36 1.72 -27.71 22.53
CA VAL A 36 0.42 -28.06 23.13
C VAL A 36 0.42 -27.89 24.65
N GLU A 37 1.56 -28.09 25.31
CA GLU A 37 1.70 -28.07 26.76
C GLU A 37 1.67 -26.65 27.35
N CYS A 38 2.14 -25.65 26.59
CA CYS A 38 2.29 -24.29 27.11
C CYS A 38 1.78 -23.18 26.18
N SER A 39 1.24 -23.54 25.02
CA SER A 39 0.67 -22.64 24.01
C SER A 39 1.60 -21.56 23.44
N HIS A 40 2.91 -21.65 23.68
CA HIS A 40 3.87 -20.69 23.12
C HIS A 40 4.12 -20.96 21.63
N PRO A 41 4.07 -19.92 20.77
CA PRO A 41 4.28 -20.05 19.34
C PRO A 41 5.74 -19.85 18.93
N PHE A 42 6.17 -20.56 17.89
CA PHE A 42 7.51 -20.44 17.31
C PHE A 42 7.47 -20.61 15.78
N CYS A 43 8.45 -20.05 15.08
CA CYS A 43 8.71 -20.43 13.69
C CYS A 43 9.11 -21.90 13.63
N GLN A 44 8.59 -22.66 12.66
CA GLN A 44 8.91 -24.09 12.49
C GLN A 44 10.43 -24.35 12.53
N GLU A 45 11.21 -23.63 11.72
CA GLU A 45 12.66 -23.82 11.67
C GLU A 45 13.38 -23.49 12.98
N CYS A 46 12.85 -22.52 13.73
CA CYS A 46 13.44 -22.10 15.00
C CYS A 46 13.24 -23.17 16.08
N ILE A 47 12.01 -23.64 16.24
CA ILE A 47 11.73 -24.69 17.24
C ILE A 47 12.35 -26.04 16.83
N ASP A 48 12.37 -26.38 15.54
CA ASP A 48 13.06 -27.58 15.05
C ASP A 48 14.56 -27.56 15.37
N ARG A 49 15.20 -26.38 15.29
CA ARG A 49 16.62 -26.21 15.64
C ARG A 49 16.87 -26.31 17.13
N TRP A 50 15.97 -25.75 17.94
CA TRP A 50 16.05 -25.80 19.38
C TRP A 50 15.90 -27.24 19.91
N LEU A 51 14.87 -27.97 19.47
CA LEU A 51 14.58 -29.33 19.90
C LEU A 51 15.63 -30.37 19.49
N ARG A 52 16.55 -30.02 18.58
CA ARG A 52 17.75 -30.85 18.31
C ARG A 52 18.76 -30.83 19.46
N LYS A 53 18.70 -29.82 20.32
CA LYS A 53 19.62 -29.60 21.43
C LYS A 53 18.96 -29.81 22.79
N GLU A 54 17.75 -29.27 22.95
CA GLU A 54 17.05 -29.19 24.23
C GLU A 54 15.57 -29.55 24.05
N SER A 55 15.05 -30.50 24.83
CA SER A 55 13.63 -30.92 24.79
C SER A 55 12.74 -30.04 25.68
N THR A 56 12.92 -28.73 25.60
CA THR A 56 12.21 -27.75 26.43
C THR A 56 11.68 -26.60 25.58
N CYS A 57 10.63 -25.93 26.06
CA CYS A 57 10.10 -24.73 25.45
C CYS A 57 11.13 -23.59 25.57
N PRO A 58 11.54 -22.95 24.47
CA PRO A 58 12.49 -21.83 24.50
C PRO A 58 12.01 -20.64 25.36
N TYR A 59 10.70 -20.50 25.54
CA TYR A 59 10.09 -19.40 26.28
C TYR A 59 9.96 -19.70 27.78
N CYS A 60 9.26 -20.79 28.14
CA CYS A 60 8.92 -21.10 29.53
C CYS A 60 9.67 -22.29 30.13
N ARG A 61 10.52 -22.97 29.35
CA ARG A 61 11.30 -24.17 29.73
C ARG A 61 10.49 -25.41 30.11
N ALA A 62 9.17 -25.41 29.90
CA ALA A 62 8.35 -26.61 30.01
C ALA A 62 8.87 -27.73 29.08
N HIS A 63 8.69 -29.00 29.45
CA HIS A 63 9.10 -30.11 28.59
C HIS A 63 8.30 -30.12 27.28
N VAL A 64 8.96 -30.36 26.14
CA VAL A 64 8.33 -30.38 24.81
C VAL A 64 8.79 -31.60 24.04
N GLU A 65 7.83 -32.39 23.57
CA GLU A 65 8.06 -33.47 22.61
C GLU A 65 7.78 -32.98 21.18
N LYS A 66 8.57 -33.45 20.20
CA LYS A 66 8.45 -32.97 18.81
C LYS A 66 7.08 -33.28 18.17
N ASN A 67 6.44 -34.38 18.57
CA ASN A 67 5.11 -34.79 18.13
C ASN A 67 3.97 -33.99 18.82
N ARG A 68 4.29 -33.14 19.79
CA ARG A 68 3.35 -32.26 20.51
C ARG A 68 3.39 -30.81 20.01
N LEU A 69 3.92 -30.61 18.81
CA LEU A 69 3.85 -29.34 18.10
C LEU A 69 2.72 -29.39 17.08
N VAL A 70 1.81 -28.42 17.15
CA VAL A 70 0.70 -28.29 16.20
C VAL A 70 0.88 -27.08 15.31
N ARG A 71 0.59 -27.24 14.01
CA ARG A 71 0.67 -26.13 13.07
C ARG A 71 -0.53 -25.22 13.20
N PHE A 72 -0.28 -23.92 13.35
CA PHE A 72 -1.32 -22.91 13.47
C PHE A 72 -1.49 -22.14 12.16
N TYR A 73 -2.30 -22.72 11.25
CA TYR A 73 -2.55 -22.21 9.91
C TYR A 73 -3.14 -20.79 9.87
N LEU A 74 -3.93 -20.42 10.88
CA LEU A 74 -4.52 -19.09 10.96
C LEU A 74 -3.44 -17.99 11.02
N MET A 75 -2.26 -18.26 11.58
CA MET A 75 -1.18 -17.27 11.61
C MET A 75 -0.62 -16.95 10.22
N ASP A 76 -0.57 -17.94 9.34
CA ASP A 76 -0.12 -17.71 7.96
C ASP A 76 -1.15 -16.81 7.23
N GLN A 77 -2.45 -17.08 7.41
CA GLN A 77 -3.54 -16.25 6.85
C GLN A 77 -3.56 -14.84 7.45
N LEU A 78 -3.32 -14.72 8.76
CA LEU A 78 -3.28 -13.45 9.47
C LEU A 78 -2.09 -12.61 9.01
N HIS A 79 -0.90 -13.19 8.87
CA HIS A 79 0.26 -12.47 8.31
C HIS A 79 0.01 -11.97 6.89
N GLU A 80 -0.65 -12.77 6.06
CA GLU A 80 -1.01 -12.35 4.71
C GLU A 80 -2.06 -11.23 4.73
N ALA A 81 -3.09 -11.33 5.57
CA ALA A 81 -4.12 -10.31 5.72
C ALA A 81 -3.56 -8.99 6.27
N ILE A 82 -2.78 -9.04 7.34
CA ILE A 82 -2.09 -7.87 7.92
C ILE A 82 -1.12 -7.29 6.88
N GLY A 83 -0.34 -8.14 6.20
CA GLY A 83 0.56 -7.70 5.13
C GLY A 83 -0.16 -6.98 4.00
N ARG A 84 -1.33 -7.48 3.57
CA ARG A 84 -2.20 -6.80 2.60
C ARG A 84 -2.72 -5.47 3.14
N MET A 85 -3.22 -5.43 4.37
CA MET A 85 -3.74 -4.21 4.99
C MET A 85 -2.66 -3.14 5.14
N LEU A 86 -1.45 -3.51 5.58
CA LEU A 86 -0.31 -2.60 5.69
C LEU A 86 0.18 -2.15 4.30
N ALA A 87 0.20 -3.05 3.31
CA ALA A 87 0.53 -2.69 1.93
C ALA A 87 -0.52 -1.77 1.30
N GLU A 88 -1.81 -1.95 1.61
CA GLU A 88 -2.90 -1.04 1.23
C GLU A 88 -2.74 0.33 1.90
N GLN A 89 -2.38 0.38 3.18
CA GLN A 89 -2.09 1.64 3.87
C GLN A 89 -0.82 2.33 3.34
N ASN A 90 0.13 1.58 2.80
CA ASN A 90 1.39 2.11 2.26
C ASN A 90 1.34 2.48 0.78
N ARG A 91 0.30 2.11 0.02
CA ARG A 91 0.19 2.37 -1.43
C ARG A 91 0.04 3.84 -1.81
N ASN A 92 -0.30 4.69 -0.84
CA ASN A 92 -0.53 6.12 -1.03
C ASN A 92 0.39 6.97 -0.18
N ARG A 93 1.64 6.55 0.04
CA ARG A 93 2.60 7.33 0.81
C ARG A 93 3.53 8.10 -0.11
N CYS A 94 3.91 9.30 0.30
CA CYS A 94 4.88 10.08 -0.44
C CYS A 94 6.26 9.42 -0.34
N GLU A 95 6.98 9.30 -1.46
CA GLU A 95 8.32 8.73 -1.50
C GLU A 95 9.34 9.58 -0.73
N VAL A 96 9.14 10.90 -0.73
CA VAL A 96 9.99 11.87 -0.03
C VAL A 96 9.54 12.01 1.43
N HIS A 97 8.24 12.10 1.67
CA HIS A 97 7.65 12.24 3.01
C HIS A 97 6.92 10.95 3.40
N GLY A 98 7.67 9.88 3.69
CA GLY A 98 7.13 8.53 3.90
C GLY A 98 6.00 8.38 4.93
N SER A 99 5.87 9.30 5.89
CA SER A 99 4.75 9.32 6.84
C SER A 99 3.46 9.93 6.28
N GLN A 100 3.53 10.72 5.21
CA GLN A 100 2.41 11.46 4.63
C GLN A 100 1.71 10.72 3.51
N GLN A 101 0.39 10.95 3.42
CA GLN A 101 -0.44 10.38 2.36
C GLN A 101 -0.53 11.30 1.13
N LEU A 102 -0.50 10.70 -0.05
CA LEU A 102 -0.69 11.35 -1.36
C LEU A 102 -2.20 11.54 -1.64
N LEU A 103 -2.79 12.57 -1.06
CA LEU A 103 -4.23 12.88 -1.16
C LEU A 103 -4.55 14.04 -2.11
N LEU A 104 -3.52 14.73 -2.61
CA LEU A 104 -3.64 15.89 -3.48
C LEU A 104 -3.07 15.55 -4.86
N VAL A 105 -3.47 16.32 -5.87
CA VAL A 105 -2.94 16.24 -7.23
C VAL A 105 -2.53 17.63 -7.66
N CYS A 106 -1.29 17.77 -8.13
CA CYS A 106 -0.85 18.97 -8.82
C CYS A 106 -1.23 18.86 -10.29
N LEU A 107 -2.11 19.74 -10.77
CA LEU A 107 -2.58 19.74 -12.16
C LEU A 107 -1.50 20.18 -13.15
N ARG A 108 -0.55 21.02 -12.70
CA ARG A 108 0.58 21.45 -13.54
C ARG A 108 1.61 20.35 -13.74
N CYS A 109 1.98 19.67 -12.67
CA CYS A 109 3.00 18.62 -12.72
C CYS A 109 2.43 17.25 -13.12
N GLU A 110 1.10 17.12 -13.10
CA GLU A 110 0.39 15.85 -13.29
C GLU A 110 0.93 14.77 -12.35
N GLN A 111 0.99 15.11 -11.05
CA GLN A 111 1.54 14.24 -10.00
C GLN A 111 0.65 14.24 -8.77
N CYS A 112 0.50 13.07 -8.15
CA CYS A 112 -0.06 12.99 -6.81
C CYS A 112 0.96 13.53 -5.81
N VAL A 113 0.53 14.41 -4.91
CA VAL A 113 1.40 15.08 -3.93
C VAL A 113 0.80 14.95 -2.54
N CYS A 114 1.64 14.98 -1.51
CA CYS A 114 1.20 15.06 -0.13
C CYS A 114 1.07 16.51 0.34
N VAL A 115 0.57 16.70 1.56
CA VAL A 115 0.42 18.03 2.16
C VAL A 115 1.77 18.75 2.33
N ASP A 116 2.85 18.02 2.60
CA ASP A 116 4.19 18.59 2.77
C ASP A 116 4.80 18.99 1.42
N CYS A 117 4.63 18.17 0.37
CA CYS A 117 4.97 18.54 -1.00
C CYS A 117 4.24 19.81 -1.47
N TRP A 118 2.96 19.93 -1.13
CA TRP A 118 2.17 21.11 -1.45
C TRP A 118 2.70 22.35 -0.72
N TYR A 119 3.06 22.24 0.56
CA TYR A 119 3.41 23.41 1.36
C TYR A 119 4.87 23.87 1.19
N SER A 120 5.84 22.95 1.09
CA SER A 120 7.26 23.29 1.23
C SER A 120 8.20 22.65 0.20
N ASP A 121 7.90 21.47 -0.35
CA ASP A 121 8.86 20.72 -1.16
C ASP A 121 8.37 20.43 -2.58
N GLY A 122 8.96 21.11 -3.56
CA GLY A 122 8.84 20.78 -4.99
C GLY A 122 7.60 21.31 -5.72
N HIS A 123 6.51 21.64 -5.03
CA HIS A 123 5.27 22.14 -5.68
C HIS A 123 4.81 23.53 -5.19
N VAL A 124 5.73 24.32 -4.62
CA VAL A 124 5.45 25.65 -4.05
C VAL A 124 5.06 26.68 -5.10
N GLU A 125 5.65 26.61 -6.30
CA GLU A 125 5.49 27.64 -7.34
C GLU A 125 4.12 27.60 -8.04
N HIS A 126 3.38 26.50 -7.91
CA HIS A 126 2.07 26.31 -8.52
C HIS A 126 1.09 25.69 -7.51
N LYS A 127 1.09 26.23 -6.28
CA LYS A 127 0.18 25.84 -5.19
C LYS A 127 -1.29 26.00 -5.54
N ASP A 128 -1.62 26.99 -6.36
CA ASP A 128 -2.99 27.29 -6.78
C ASP A 128 -3.54 26.25 -7.78
N GLU A 129 -2.66 25.42 -8.33
CA GLU A 129 -2.99 24.33 -9.25
C GLU A 129 -2.95 22.97 -8.53
N VAL A 130 -2.83 22.95 -7.20
CA VAL A 130 -2.93 21.73 -6.40
C VAL A 130 -4.36 21.59 -5.89
N VAL A 131 -5.00 20.47 -6.23
CA VAL A 131 -6.39 20.19 -5.86
C VAL A 131 -6.50 18.85 -5.13
N PRO A 132 -7.51 18.66 -4.28
CA PRO A 132 -7.85 17.34 -3.75
C PRO A 132 -8.10 16.32 -4.85
N MET A 133 -7.72 15.07 -4.61
CA MET A 133 -7.82 13.99 -5.60
C MET A 133 -9.26 13.82 -6.14
N GLU A 134 -10.28 13.97 -5.29
CA GLU A 134 -11.71 13.95 -5.66
C GLU A 134 -12.08 14.99 -6.74
N ILE A 135 -11.45 16.16 -6.67
CA ILE A 135 -11.69 17.26 -7.62
C ILE A 135 -10.94 16.99 -8.93
N ALA A 136 -9.70 16.48 -8.84
CA ALA A 136 -8.90 16.11 -10.01
C ALA A 136 -9.62 15.13 -10.93
N TYR A 137 -10.29 14.11 -10.38
CA TYR A 137 -11.11 13.14 -11.13
C TYR A 137 -12.11 13.81 -12.08
N SER A 138 -12.78 14.87 -11.62
CA SER A 138 -13.81 15.57 -12.39
C SER A 138 -13.23 16.47 -13.49
N HIS A 139 -12.02 17.00 -13.29
CA HIS A 139 -11.33 17.84 -14.27
C HIS A 139 -10.84 17.02 -15.47
N TYR A 140 -10.13 15.92 -15.22
CA TYR A 140 -9.68 15.01 -16.29
C TYR A 140 -10.85 14.40 -17.07
N TYR A 141 -11.98 14.10 -16.41
CA TYR A 141 -13.18 13.58 -17.08
C TYR A 141 -13.84 14.58 -18.04
N ARG A 142 -13.82 15.89 -17.71
CA ARG A 142 -14.53 16.92 -18.48
C ARG A 142 -13.79 17.37 -19.73
N GLU A 143 -12.46 17.30 -19.72
CA GLU A 143 -11.63 17.70 -20.87
C GLU A 143 -11.53 16.59 -21.91
N THR A 144 -11.48 15.33 -21.48
CA THR A 144 -11.29 14.16 -22.35
C THR A 144 -12.54 13.83 -23.18
N MET A 145 -13.75 13.98 -22.62
CA MET A 145 -15.01 13.80 -23.37
C MET A 145 -15.25 14.90 -24.43
N LYS A 146 -14.62 16.06 -24.29
CA LYS A 146 -14.67 17.12 -25.32
C LYS A 146 -13.68 16.87 -26.45
N ALA A 147 -12.61 16.11 -26.21
CA ALA A 147 -11.62 15.74 -27.22
C ALA A 147 -12.02 14.49 -28.04
N ASP A 148 -13.00 13.70 -27.58
CA ASP A 148 -13.42 12.44 -28.21
C ASP A 148 -14.45 12.60 -29.36
N GLN A 149 -14.80 13.83 -29.75
CA GLN A 149 -15.70 14.08 -30.88
C GLN A 149 -15.03 14.03 -32.27
N SER A 150 -13.70 13.92 -32.36
CA SER A 150 -13.01 13.72 -33.64
C SER A 150 -12.49 12.29 -33.79
N ALA A 151 -12.99 11.62 -34.83
CA ALA A 151 -13.05 10.17 -35.00
C ALA A 151 -11.73 9.46 -35.37
N GLN A 152 -11.68 8.18 -34.96
CA GLN A 152 -11.18 7.00 -35.70
C GLN A 152 -9.67 6.72 -35.86
N LEU A 153 -9.02 6.24 -34.79
CA LEU A 153 -7.81 5.39 -34.88
C LEU A 153 -7.89 4.28 -33.84
N LYS A 154 -8.47 3.16 -34.28
CA LYS A 154 -9.34 2.37 -33.39
C LYS A 154 -8.74 1.16 -32.70
N ASP A 155 -7.43 0.88 -32.79
CA ASP A 155 -6.90 -0.35 -32.16
C ASP A 155 -5.92 -0.08 -31.00
N GLY A 156 -4.86 0.71 -31.21
CA GLY A 156 -3.92 1.06 -30.13
C GLY A 156 -4.49 1.99 -29.07
N LYS A 157 -5.25 3.01 -29.49
CA LYS A 157 -5.88 3.99 -28.58
C LYS A 157 -6.99 3.37 -27.75
N LYS A 158 -7.78 2.48 -28.36
CA LYS A 158 -8.87 1.79 -27.69
C LYS A 158 -8.34 0.91 -26.54
N GLY A 159 -7.21 0.22 -26.75
CA GLY A 159 -6.56 -0.57 -25.69
C GLY A 159 -6.04 0.27 -24.52
N VAL A 160 -5.50 1.47 -24.77
CA VAL A 160 -5.08 2.40 -23.71
C VAL A 160 -6.30 2.98 -22.99
N GLN A 161 -7.34 3.37 -23.73
CA GLN A 161 -8.61 3.88 -23.17
C GLN A 161 -9.34 2.83 -22.32
N ASP A 162 -9.40 1.57 -22.76
CA ASP A 162 -10.01 0.47 -22.02
C ASP A 162 -9.24 0.17 -20.73
N LYS A 163 -7.89 0.24 -20.75
CA LYS A 163 -7.06 0.12 -19.54
C LYS A 163 -7.29 1.26 -18.56
N ILE A 164 -7.35 2.49 -19.04
CA ILE A 164 -7.69 3.67 -18.22
C ILE A 164 -9.06 3.47 -17.56
N LYS A 165 -10.06 3.01 -18.33
CA LYS A 165 -11.40 2.74 -17.81
C LYS A 165 -11.41 1.64 -16.73
N ILE A 166 -10.70 0.54 -16.92
CA ILE A 166 -10.59 -0.55 -15.93
C ILE A 166 -9.93 -0.03 -14.65
N LEU A 167 -8.82 0.70 -14.75
CA LEU A 167 -8.14 1.27 -13.59
C LEU A 167 -9.01 2.31 -12.85
N TYR A 168 -9.88 3.03 -13.56
CA TYR A 168 -10.88 3.92 -12.91
C TYR A 168 -11.97 3.16 -12.13
N GLU A 169 -12.32 1.95 -12.56
CA GLU A 169 -13.30 1.09 -11.88
C GLU A 169 -12.68 0.34 -10.69
N GLU A 170 -11.37 0.17 -10.68
CA GLU A 170 -10.58 -0.29 -9.53
C GLU A 170 -10.36 0.86 -8.51
N LYS A 171 -10.02 0.52 -7.25
CA LYS A 171 -10.01 1.50 -6.14
C LYS A 171 -9.12 2.72 -6.46
N GLN A 172 -9.69 3.89 -6.20
CA GLN A 172 -9.15 5.24 -6.44
C GLN A 172 -8.00 5.62 -5.49
N ASP A 173 -6.91 4.87 -5.55
CA ASP A 173 -5.69 5.12 -4.79
C ASP A 173 -4.65 5.90 -5.61
N ALA A 174 -3.67 6.52 -4.95
CA ALA A 174 -2.66 7.36 -5.58
C ALA A 174 -1.79 6.59 -6.58
N HIS A 175 -1.58 5.30 -6.33
CA HIS A 175 -0.86 4.42 -7.25
C HIS A 175 -1.63 4.26 -8.56
N THR A 176 -2.92 3.91 -8.47
CA THR A 176 -3.83 3.79 -9.61
C THR A 176 -3.96 5.13 -10.34
N MET A 177 -4.03 6.25 -9.62
CA MET A 177 -4.05 7.59 -10.23
C MET A 177 -2.77 7.90 -11.01
N ASN A 178 -1.58 7.61 -10.46
CA ASN A 178 -0.33 7.82 -11.18
C ASN A 178 -0.22 6.93 -12.44
N GLN A 179 -0.69 5.67 -12.37
CA GLN A 179 -0.77 4.80 -13.54
C GLN A 179 -1.70 5.37 -14.62
N ILE A 180 -2.88 5.88 -14.21
CA ILE A 180 -3.83 6.53 -15.10
C ILE A 180 -3.18 7.75 -15.78
N LEU A 181 -2.48 8.60 -15.03
CA LEU A 181 -1.79 9.78 -15.58
C LEU A 181 -0.73 9.40 -16.62
N GLU A 182 0.06 8.35 -16.40
CA GLU A 182 1.06 7.88 -17.38
C GLU A 182 0.40 7.28 -18.63
N LEU A 183 -0.72 6.59 -18.49
CA LEU A 183 -1.50 6.11 -19.64
C LEU A 183 -2.10 7.28 -20.43
N TRP A 184 -2.51 8.37 -19.78
CA TRP A 184 -2.96 9.60 -20.44
C TRP A 184 -1.83 10.27 -21.23
N LYS A 185 -0.64 10.43 -20.65
CA LYS A 185 0.55 10.95 -21.37
C LYS A 185 0.89 10.11 -22.59
N THR A 186 0.72 8.79 -22.49
CA THR A 186 0.93 7.87 -23.62
C THR A 186 -0.13 8.09 -24.71
N LEU A 187 -1.39 8.27 -24.33
CA LEU A 187 -2.48 8.54 -25.27
C LEU A 187 -2.29 9.86 -26.01
N GLU A 188 -1.86 10.91 -25.30
CA GLU A 188 -1.58 12.23 -25.90
C GLU A 188 -0.45 12.16 -26.93
N LYS A 189 0.66 11.48 -26.61
CA LYS A 189 1.75 11.25 -27.58
C LYS A 189 1.26 10.55 -28.85
N LEU A 190 0.44 9.52 -28.70
CA LEU A 190 -0.17 8.81 -29.84
C LEU A 190 -1.14 9.69 -30.64
N GLN A 191 -1.70 10.77 -30.07
CA GLN A 191 -2.51 11.74 -30.79
C GLN A 191 -1.66 12.78 -31.54
N ILE A 192 -0.47 13.13 -31.02
CA ILE A 192 0.46 14.06 -31.65
C ILE A 192 1.16 13.39 -32.84
N ASP A 193 1.74 12.21 -32.64
CA ASP A 193 2.47 11.45 -33.68
C ASP A 193 1.61 11.23 -34.93
N GLU A 194 0.31 11.05 -34.73
CA GLU A 194 -0.64 10.86 -35.81
C GLU A 194 -0.92 12.14 -36.61
N LYS A 195 -1.06 13.28 -35.93
CA LYS A 195 -1.23 14.58 -36.60
C LYS A 195 -0.01 14.94 -37.45
N ASP A 196 1.19 14.59 -36.96
CA ASP A 196 2.44 14.79 -37.68
C ASP A 196 2.56 13.83 -38.88
N SER A 197 2.08 12.59 -38.74
CA SER A 197 2.03 11.63 -39.85
C SER A 197 1.01 11.98 -40.94
N ALA A 198 -0.05 12.71 -40.59
CA ALA A 198 -1.10 13.13 -41.53
C ALA A 198 -0.77 14.43 -42.29
N THR A 199 0.31 15.13 -41.89
CA THR A 199 0.73 16.42 -42.46
C THR A 199 2.03 16.34 -43.28
N SER A 200 2.63 15.15 -43.38
CA SER A 200 3.81 14.81 -44.21
C SER A 200 3.40 14.10 -45.50
#